data_AF-A0A2V8X8H0-F1
#
_entry.id   AF-A0A2V8X8H0-F1
#
_cell.length_a   1.000
_cell.length_b   1.000
_cell.length_c   1.000
_cell.angle_alpha   90.00
_cell.angle_beta   90.00
_cell.angle_gamma   90.00
#
_symmetry.space_group_name_H-M   'P 1'
#
loop_
_entity.id
_entity.type
_entity.pdbx_description
1 polymer ?
#
loop_
_entity_poly.entity_id
_entity_poly.type
_entity_poly.pdbx_seq_one_letter_code
_entity_poly.pdbx_strand_id
1 'polypeptide(L)'
;MPGHLPGIPGYVAFAGVKFGGYYLAGLALRKWQPVVTASALKIAGTRTGLGVLIGPPLTIGLAYVIAKFFPQINTDLLIFSCMYAFIYALRVLVWALVIYLFTKQTGLLKSKLWTYAALGAVWSCLLDLPGFGLAIISPGQVPFC
;
A
#
# COMPACT_ATOMS: atom_id res chain seq x y z
N MET A 1 -3.95 18.99 12.93
CA MET A 1 -5.39 19.15 12.66
C MET A 1 -5.78 18.14 11.59
N PRO A 2 -6.63 17.15 11.87
CA PRO A 2 -7.20 16.31 10.82
C PRO A 2 -8.17 17.15 9.99
N GLY A 3 -8.03 17.18 8.65
CA GLY A 3 -9.06 17.77 7.80
C GLY A 3 -8.64 18.57 6.56
N HIS A 4 -7.38 18.53 6.10
CA HIS A 4 -7.04 19.13 4.81
C HIS A 4 -6.63 18.03 3.82
N LEU A 5 -7.26 18.03 2.65
CA LEU A 5 -6.84 17.18 1.54
C LEU A 5 -5.35 17.46 1.26
N PRO A 6 -4.55 16.42 1.02
CA PRO A 6 -3.16 16.57 0.63
C PRO A 6 -3.02 17.51 -0.56
N GLY A 7 -2.07 18.43 -0.45
CA GLY A 7 -1.61 19.17 -1.61
C GLY A 7 -1.09 18.19 -2.66
N ILE A 8 -1.32 18.50 -3.93
CA ILE A 8 -0.76 17.77 -5.07
C ILE A 8 0.75 17.46 -4.87
N PRO A 9 1.59 18.39 -4.34
CA PRO A 9 3.02 18.12 -4.10
C PRO A 9 3.28 16.99 -3.10
N GLY A 10 2.53 16.93 -1.99
CA GLY A 10 2.68 15.89 -0.97
C GLY A 10 2.30 14.51 -1.51
N TYR A 11 1.24 14.44 -2.34
CA TYR A 11 0.83 13.21 -3.00
C TYR A 11 1.90 12.67 -3.96
N VAL A 12 2.50 13.55 -4.75
CA VAL A 12 3.56 13.20 -5.69
C VAL A 12 4.80 12.71 -4.95
N ALA A 13 5.20 13.40 -3.88
CA ALA A 13 6.33 12.99 -3.05
C ALA A 13 6.10 11.61 -2.42
N PHE A 14 4.92 11.36 -1.86
CA PHE A 14 4.55 10.08 -1.28
C PHE A 14 4.52 8.94 -2.31
N ALA A 15 3.91 9.19 -3.48
CA ALA A 15 3.88 8.25 -4.58
C ALA A 15 5.30 7.93 -5.09
N GLY A 16 6.18 8.93 -5.14
CA GLY A 16 7.58 8.78 -5.52
C GLY A 16 8.36 7.86 -4.56
N VAL A 17 8.25 8.08 -3.25
CA VAL A 17 8.89 7.21 -2.24
C VAL A 17 8.37 5.78 -2.34
N LYS A 18 7.04 5.60 -2.46
CA LYS A 18 6.46 4.27 -2.62
C LYS A 18 6.90 3.60 -3.92
N PHE A 19 6.95 4.33 -5.03
CA PHE A 19 7.45 3.81 -6.29
C PHE A 19 8.90 3.35 -6.19
N GLY A 20 9.79 4.16 -5.61
CA GLY A 20 11.18 3.77 -5.38
C GLY A 20 11.31 2.53 -4.49
N GLY A 21 10.55 2.48 -3.40
CA GLY A 21 10.52 1.32 -2.51
C GLY A 21 9.98 0.05 -3.19
N TYR A 22 8.93 0.16 -4.01
CA TYR A 22 8.39 -0.97 -4.76
C TYR A 22 9.29 -1.40 -5.91
N TYR A 23 10.07 -0.50 -6.48
CA TYR A 23 11.09 -0.84 -7.46
C TYR A 23 12.16 -1.76 -6.84
N LEU A 24 12.63 -1.43 -5.63
CA LEU A 24 13.54 -2.29 -4.87
C LEU A 24 12.91 -3.66 -4.55
N ALA A 25 11.64 -3.67 -4.12
CA ALA A 25 10.91 -4.91 -3.87
C ALA A 25 10.77 -5.75 -5.16
N GLY A 26 10.51 -5.13 -6.30
CA GLY A 26 10.44 -5.78 -7.60
C GLY A 26 11.79 -6.37 -8.04
N LEU A 27 12.91 -5.69 -7.77
CA LEU A 27 14.25 -6.22 -8.02
C LEU A 27 14.55 -7.44 -7.13
N ALA A 28 14.24 -7.35 -5.84
CA ALA A 28 14.43 -8.46 -4.90
C ALA A 28 13.56 -9.67 -5.29
N LEU A 29 12.30 -9.42 -5.66
CA LEU A 29 11.38 -10.47 -6.10
C LEU A 29 11.88 -11.18 -7.37
N ARG A 30 12.38 -10.44 -8.37
CA ARG A 30 12.98 -11.05 -9.57
C ARG A 30 14.23 -11.86 -9.25
N LYS A 31 15.06 -11.39 -8.33
CA LYS A 31 16.26 -12.11 -7.89
C LYS A 31 15.92 -13.45 -7.23
N TRP A 32 14.86 -13.49 -6.43
CA TRP A 32 14.43 -14.71 -5.72
C TRP A 32 13.52 -15.62 -6.55
N GLN A 33 12.78 -15.06 -7.51
CA GLN A 33 11.83 -15.76 -8.36
C GLN A 33 12.05 -15.37 -9.82
N PRO A 34 12.90 -16.11 -10.57
CA PRO A 34 13.14 -15.84 -11.99
C PRO A 34 11.92 -16.09 -12.88
N VAL A 35 10.87 -16.71 -12.32
CA VAL A 35 9.56 -16.94 -12.95
C VAL A 35 8.79 -15.62 -13.17
N VAL A 36 9.16 -14.55 -12.46
CA VAL A 36 8.55 -13.23 -12.64
C VAL A 36 9.08 -12.59 -13.92
N THR A 37 8.23 -12.50 -14.92
CA THR A 37 8.59 -12.06 -16.28
C THR A 37 8.58 -10.54 -16.44
N ALA A 38 7.89 -9.83 -15.56
CA ALA A 38 7.80 -8.37 -15.62
C ALA A 38 9.07 -7.68 -15.13
N SER A 39 9.33 -6.49 -15.69
CA SER A 39 10.39 -5.62 -15.17
C SER A 39 9.99 -5.06 -13.80
N ALA A 40 10.99 -4.78 -12.95
CA ALA A 40 10.76 -4.17 -11.63
C ALA A 40 10.02 -2.84 -11.75
N LEU A 41 10.23 -2.09 -12.84
CA LEU A 41 9.53 -0.85 -13.14
C LEU A 41 8.02 -1.06 -13.36
N LYS A 42 7.63 -2.13 -14.07
CA LYS A 42 6.20 -2.47 -14.28
C LYS A 42 5.54 -2.85 -12.96
N ILE A 43 6.21 -3.68 -12.15
CA ILE A 43 5.72 -4.09 -10.83
C ILE A 43 5.51 -2.86 -9.93
N ALA A 44 6.51 -1.98 -9.85
CA ALA A 44 6.44 -0.76 -9.07
C ALA A 44 5.33 0.18 -9.57
N GLY A 45 5.25 0.40 -10.88
CA GLY A 45 4.24 1.25 -11.51
C GLY A 45 2.83 0.74 -11.26
N THR A 46 2.57 -0.55 -11.47
CA THR A 46 1.26 -1.16 -11.21
C THR A 46 0.91 -1.08 -9.73
N ARG A 47 1.86 -1.34 -8.82
CA ARG A 47 1.57 -1.30 -7.37
C ARG A 47 1.31 0.10 -6.86
N THR A 48 2.08 1.09 -7.31
CA THR A 48 1.87 2.51 -6.98
C THR A 48 0.57 3.00 -7.60
N GLY A 49 0.31 2.69 -8.87
CA GLY A 49 -0.93 3.07 -9.56
C GLY A 49 -2.17 2.52 -8.87
N LEU A 50 -2.19 1.22 -8.55
CA LEU A 50 -3.28 0.62 -7.77
C LEU A 50 -3.38 1.24 -6.36
N GLY A 51 -2.25 1.55 -5.73
CA GLY A 51 -2.22 2.22 -4.43
C GLY A 51 -2.84 3.61 -4.45
N VAL A 52 -2.55 4.42 -5.48
CA VAL A 52 -3.06 5.78 -5.64
C VAL A 52 -4.53 5.79 -6.09
N LEU A 53 -4.93 4.85 -6.95
CA LEU A 53 -6.30 4.75 -7.43
C LEU A 53 -7.26 4.19 -6.38
N ILE A 54 -6.85 3.14 -5.66
CA ILE A 54 -7.73 2.41 -4.74
C ILE A 54 -7.57 2.92 -3.31
N GLY A 55 -6.35 3.23 -2.88
CA GLY A 55 -6.06 3.56 -1.48
C GLY A 55 -6.92 4.71 -0.93
N PRO A 56 -6.85 5.93 -1.52
CA PRO A 56 -7.54 7.09 -0.96
C PRO A 56 -9.07 6.97 -0.94
N PRO A 57 -9.74 6.55 -2.04
CA PRO A 57 -11.19 6.36 -2.01
C PRO A 57 -11.63 5.33 -0.98
N LEU A 58 -10.85 4.25 -0.83
CA LEU A 58 -11.18 3.16 0.08
C LEU A 58 -10.94 3.54 1.54
N THR A 59 -9.91 4.32 1.82
CA THR A 59 -9.62 4.82 3.19
C THR A 59 -10.69 5.84 3.61
N ILE A 60 -11.05 6.78 2.73
CA ILE A 60 -12.11 7.77 2.98
C ILE A 60 -13.47 7.09 3.13
N GLY A 61 -13.80 6.15 2.23
CA GLY A 61 -15.05 5.39 2.27
C GLY A 61 -15.18 4.57 3.55
N LEU A 62 -14.10 3.89 3.97
CA LEU A 62 -14.09 3.10 5.20
C LEU A 62 -14.25 3.99 6.44
N ALA A 63 -13.55 5.13 6.50
CA ALA A 63 -13.70 6.09 7.59
C ALA A 63 -15.15 6.62 7.67
N TYR A 64 -15.78 6.92 6.53
CA TYR A 64 -17.18 7.35 6.48
C TYR A 64 -18.16 6.27 6.96
N VAL A 65 -17.96 5.01 6.56
CA VAL A 65 -18.78 3.88 7.01
C VAL A 65 -18.64 3.69 8.51
N ILE A 66 -17.41 3.68 9.03
CA ILE A 66 -17.16 3.52 10.48
C ILE A 66 -17.81 4.66 11.27
N ALA A 67 -17.62 5.91 10.83
CA ALA A 67 -18.23 7.07 11.48
C ALA A 67 -19.78 7.00 11.50
N LYS A 68 -20.39 6.42 10.45
CA LYS A 68 -21.84 6.29 10.34
C LYS A 68 -22.42 5.15 11.19
N PHE A 69 -21.78 3.99 11.23
CA PHE A 69 -22.29 2.81 11.93
C PHE A 69 -21.86 2.73 13.40
N PHE A 70 -20.77 3.40 13.78
CA PHE A 70 -20.21 3.34 15.13
C PHE A 70 -19.93 4.74 15.72
N PRO A 71 -20.96 5.60 15.85
CA PRO A 71 -20.79 6.99 16.28
C PRO A 71 -20.33 7.18 17.74
N GLN A 72 -20.35 6.12 18.58
CA GLN A 72 -20.02 6.19 20.02
C GLN A 72 -18.72 5.47 20.42
N ILE A 73 -17.97 4.90 19.47
CA ILE A 73 -16.70 4.26 19.82
C ILE A 73 -15.63 5.36 20.01
N ASN A 74 -15.47 5.79 21.25
CA ASN A 74 -14.49 6.81 21.69
C ASN A 74 -13.06 6.25 21.88
N THR A 75 -12.83 4.99 21.52
CA THR A 75 -11.51 4.36 21.58
C THR A 75 -10.81 4.46 20.23
N ASP A 76 -10.20 5.62 20.00
CA ASP A 76 -9.41 5.93 18.80
C ASP A 76 -8.44 4.80 18.43
N LEU A 77 -7.82 4.16 19.43
CA LEU A 77 -6.84 3.09 19.23
C LEU A 77 -7.43 1.82 18.57
N LEU A 78 -8.65 1.42 18.95
CA LEU A 78 -9.25 0.18 18.47
C LEU A 78 -9.74 0.33 17.03
N ILE A 79 -10.35 1.48 16.72
CA ILE A 79 -10.75 1.84 15.35
C ILE A 79 -9.53 1.93 14.44
N PHE A 80 -8.47 2.60 14.89
CA PHE A 80 -7.25 2.76 14.11
C PHE A 80 -6.59 1.40 13.84
N SER A 81 -6.55 0.53 14.85
CA SER A 81 -6.01 -0.83 14.71
C SER A 81 -6.83 -1.70 13.75
N CYS A 82 -8.16 -1.65 13.83
CA CYS A 82 -9.05 -2.38 12.93
C CYS A 82 -8.95 -1.86 11.48
N MET A 83 -8.93 -0.54 11.28
CA MET A 83 -8.71 0.05 9.96
C MET A 83 -7.35 -0.38 9.38
N TYR A 84 -6.30 -0.30 10.18
CA TYR A 84 -4.95 -0.65 9.72
C TYR A 84 -4.82 -2.14 9.40
N ALA A 85 -5.43 -3.02 10.20
CA ALA A 85 -5.48 -4.46 9.92
C ALA A 85 -6.22 -4.77 8.61
N PHE A 86 -7.34 -4.09 8.35
CA PHE A 86 -8.09 -4.23 7.10
C PHE A 86 -7.28 -3.73 5.89
N ILE A 87 -6.65 -2.56 6.02
CA ILE A 87 -5.75 -2.00 4.99
C ILE A 87 -4.58 -2.95 4.73
N TYR A 88 -4.00 -3.55 5.77
CA TYR A 88 -2.95 -4.55 5.63
C TYR A 88 -3.41 -5.77 4.83
N ALA A 89 -4.56 -6.36 5.17
CA ALA A 89 -5.12 -7.48 4.43
C ALA A 89 -5.35 -7.12 2.94
N LEU A 90 -5.86 -5.92 2.66
CA LEU A 90 -6.02 -5.44 1.30
C LEU A 90 -4.68 -5.27 0.59
N ARG A 91 -3.63 -4.79 1.27
CA ARG A 91 -2.27 -4.71 0.70
C ARG A 91 -1.73 -6.09 0.34
N VAL A 92 -1.98 -7.11 1.16
CA VAL A 92 -1.63 -8.51 0.83
C VAL A 92 -2.35 -8.95 -0.43
N LEU A 93 -3.66 -8.70 -0.55
CA LEU A 93 -4.42 -9.05 -1.75
C LEU A 93 -3.93 -8.33 -3.00
N VAL A 94 -3.62 -7.03 -2.91
CA VAL A 94 -3.08 -6.26 -4.04
C VAL A 94 -1.70 -6.78 -4.44
N TRP A 95 -0.83 -7.11 -3.48
CA TRP A 95 0.46 -7.73 -3.80
C TRP A 95 0.29 -9.12 -4.42
N ALA A 96 -0.62 -9.94 -3.90
CA ALA A 96 -0.92 -11.25 -4.49
C ALA A 96 -1.41 -11.10 -5.94
N LEU A 97 -2.28 -10.12 -6.22
CA LEU A 97 -2.75 -9.80 -7.56
C LEU A 97 -1.60 -9.35 -8.47
N VAL A 98 -0.77 -8.42 -8.03
CA VAL A 98 0.37 -7.92 -8.82
C VAL A 98 1.36 -9.05 -9.14
N ILE A 99 1.70 -9.88 -8.15
CA ILE A 99 2.59 -11.01 -8.35
C ILE A 99 1.94 -12.02 -9.30
N TYR A 100 0.65 -12.33 -9.12
CA TYR A 100 -0.08 -13.25 -9.99
C TYR A 100 -0.12 -12.78 -11.45
N LEU A 101 -0.38 -11.49 -11.69
CA LEU A 101 -0.40 -10.90 -13.05
C LEU A 101 0.96 -10.97 -13.75
N PHE A 102 2.05 -10.91 -12.99
CA PHE A 102 3.41 -10.86 -13.53
C PHE A 102 4.19 -12.17 -13.41
N THR A 103 3.55 -13.22 -12.92
CA THR A 103 4.16 -14.54 -12.80
C THR A 103 3.60 -15.47 -13.87
N LYS A 104 4.47 -16.26 -14.51
CA LYS A 104 4.05 -17.26 -15.49
C LYS A 104 3.11 -18.28 -14.81
N GLN A 105 1.95 -18.54 -15.40
CA GLN A 105 0.81 -19.28 -14.82
C GLN A 105 1.16 -20.64 -14.17
N THR A 106 2.28 -21.25 -14.54
CA THR A 106 2.68 -22.60 -14.08
C THR A 106 3.89 -22.63 -13.15
N GLY A 107 4.56 -21.52 -12.89
CA GLY A 107 5.89 -21.56 -12.26
C GLY A 107 5.96 -21.22 -10.77
N LEU A 108 4.89 -20.68 -10.16
CA LEU A 108 4.91 -20.30 -8.74
C LEU A 108 4.02 -21.22 -7.91
N LEU A 109 4.60 -21.83 -6.88
CA LEU A 109 3.84 -22.54 -5.86
C LEU A 109 2.88 -21.57 -5.16
N LYS A 110 1.61 -21.94 -5.04
CA LYS A 110 0.57 -21.11 -4.41
C LYS A 110 0.95 -20.66 -3.00
N SER A 111 1.67 -21.46 -2.21
CA SER A 111 2.08 -21.05 -0.86
C SER A 111 3.11 -19.90 -0.88
N LYS A 112 4.04 -19.92 -1.84
CA LYS A 112 5.06 -18.87 -1.99
C LYS A 112 4.45 -17.54 -2.44
N LEU A 113 3.37 -17.57 -3.23
CA LEU A 113 2.61 -16.36 -3.61
C LEU A 113 2.20 -15.56 -2.38
N TRP A 114 1.54 -16.22 -1.43
CA TRP A 114 1.04 -15.58 -0.22
C TRP A 114 2.16 -15.09 0.69
N THR A 115 3.26 -15.83 0.79
CA THR A 115 4.43 -15.38 1.55
C THR A 115 5.05 -14.12 0.94
N TYR A 116 5.26 -14.08 -0.38
CA TYR A 116 5.78 -12.88 -1.04
C TYR A 116 4.80 -11.71 -0.98
N ALA A 117 3.50 -11.99 -1.04
CA ALA A 117 2.47 -10.97 -0.89
C ALA A 117 2.45 -10.37 0.53
N ALA A 118 2.59 -11.21 1.56
CA ALA A 118 2.71 -10.78 2.95
C ALA A 118 3.99 -9.95 3.16
N LEU A 119 5.14 -10.41 2.66
CA LEU A 119 6.39 -9.64 2.72
C LEU A 119 6.27 -8.30 1.98
N GLY A 120 5.62 -8.27 0.82
CA GLY A 120 5.32 -7.04 0.10
C GLY A 120 4.41 -6.09 0.89
N ALA A 121 3.42 -6.62 1.59
CA ALA A 121 2.54 -5.83 2.46
C ALA A 121 3.32 -5.23 3.65
N VAL A 122 4.17 -6.02 4.32
CA VAL A 122 5.06 -5.53 5.39
C VAL A 122 5.99 -4.45 4.85
N TRP A 123 6.59 -4.66 3.68
CA TRP A 123 7.43 -3.65 3.03
C TRP A 123 6.65 -2.36 2.74
N SER A 124 5.38 -2.48 2.30
CA SER A 124 4.51 -1.33 2.08
C SER A 124 4.25 -0.55 3.36
N CYS A 125 4.08 -1.25 4.50
CA CYS A 125 3.94 -0.65 5.82
C CYS A 125 5.22 0.05 6.28
N LEU A 126 6.39 -0.53 6.03
CA LEU A 126 7.67 0.12 6.33
C LEU A 126 7.86 1.40 5.50
N LEU A 127 7.40 1.41 4.25
CA LEU A 127 7.44 2.60 3.39
C LEU A 127 6.44 3.69 3.80
N ASP A 128 5.47 3.39 4.69
CA ASP A 128 4.61 4.43 5.25
C ASP A 128 5.33 5.28 6.28
N LEU A 129 6.37 4.77 6.96
CA LEU A 129 7.17 5.54 7.92
C LEU A 129 7.87 6.77 7.30
N PRO A 130 8.63 6.64 6.18
CA PRO A 130 9.16 7.81 5.49
C PRO A 130 8.06 8.65 4.86
N GLY A 131 6.92 8.05 4.47
CA GLY A 131 5.73 8.80 4.08
C GLY A 131 5.21 9.70 5.21
N PHE A 132 5.19 9.18 6.44
CA PHE A 132 4.85 9.91 7.66
C PHE A 132 5.82 11.04 7.95
N GLY A 133 7.11 10.78 7.88
CA GLY A 133 8.13 11.81 7.98
C GLY A 133 7.95 12.92 6.93
N LEU A 134 7.63 12.55 5.68
CA LEU A 134 7.41 13.52 4.62
C LEU A 134 6.17 14.37 4.83
N ALA A 135 5.06 13.84 5.34
CA ALA A 135 3.86 14.66 5.56
C ALA A 135 3.93 15.57 6.79
N ILE A 136 4.88 15.35 7.70
CA ILE A 136 5.22 16.33 8.75
C ILE A 136 5.95 17.55 8.14
N ILE A 137 6.75 17.32 7.11
CA ILE A 137 7.67 18.32 6.53
C ILE A 137 7.07 19.01 5.28
N SER A 138 6.21 18.32 4.54
CA SER A 138 5.60 18.79 3.28
C SER A 138 4.38 19.67 3.52
N PRO A 139 4.29 20.86 2.89
CA PRO A 139 3.04 21.63 2.87
C PRO A 139 1.95 20.87 2.10
N GLY A 140 0.80 20.64 2.75
CA GLY A 140 -0.28 19.79 2.24
C GLY A 140 -0.15 18.35 2.75
N GLN A 141 -0.82 18.06 3.85
CA GLN A 141 -0.69 16.81 4.60
C GLN A 141 -1.22 15.60 3.81
N VAL A 142 -0.33 14.64 3.56
CA VAL A 142 -0.58 13.37 2.85
C VAL A 142 -1.57 12.50 3.64
N PRO A 143 -2.55 11.82 3.00
CA PRO A 143 -3.41 10.89 3.70
C PRO A 143 -2.61 9.63 3.94
N PHE A 144 -2.35 9.36 5.21
CA PHE A 144 -1.77 8.10 5.63
C PHE A 144 -2.79 6.99 5.53
N CYS A 145 -2.29 5.80 5.25
CA CYS A 145 -2.99 4.55 5.41
C CYS A 145 -2.16 3.64 6.30
#